data_AF-K9RIA2-F1
#
_entry.id   AF-K9RIA2-F1
#
_cell.length_a   1.000
_cell.length_b   1.000
_cell.length_c   1.000
_cell.angle_alpha   90.00
_cell.angle_beta   90.00
_cell.angle_gamma   90.00
#
_symmetry.space_group_name_H-M   'P 1'
#
loop_
_entity.id
_entity.type
_entity.pdbx_description
1 polymer ?
#
loop_
_entity_poly.entity_id
_entity_poly.type
_entity_poly.pdbx_seq_one_letter_code
_entity_poly.pdbx_strand_id
1 'polypeptide(L)'
;MSETYISKVNVDLWKQEVTLEWTGSNAGAQGKGPFHCTPGEGMPGLNCDDVATSRKGGTNCTPKGEFKVIRHERRFSKFPEAEWVTRFQDDSRGIALHYYPNVPEFPDSNGCVRIGNKEAAKRIHDNTKAGISIVNVHGELRPDFRNTLRRGSKSEDVRKMQRQLSNKGYQLSVDGDFGPATEATVKKFQSDKRLVSDGIVGPQTYGTLFA
;
A
#
# COMPACT_ATOMS: atom_id res chain seq x y z
N MET A 1 10.77 -27.42 -21.74
CA MET A 1 10.67 -25.94 -21.65
C MET A 1 10.26 -25.60 -20.22
N SER A 2 10.86 -24.60 -19.58
CA SER A 2 10.43 -24.18 -18.25
C SER A 2 9.01 -23.60 -18.32
N GLU A 3 8.15 -24.11 -17.44
CA GLU A 3 6.80 -23.61 -17.23
C GLU A 3 6.83 -22.10 -16.90
N THR A 4 5.87 -21.34 -17.42
CA THR A 4 5.77 -19.89 -17.15
C THR A 4 5.04 -19.66 -15.84
N TYR A 5 5.65 -18.92 -14.91
CA TYR A 5 5.06 -18.60 -13.60
C TYR A 5 5.58 -17.26 -13.07
N ILE A 6 4.95 -16.74 -12.02
CA ILE A 6 5.36 -15.51 -11.33
C ILE A 6 6.51 -15.84 -10.38
N SER A 7 7.72 -15.39 -10.69
CA SER A 7 8.87 -15.56 -9.80
C SER A 7 8.82 -14.62 -8.60
N LYS A 8 8.34 -13.39 -8.81
CA LYS A 8 8.26 -12.38 -7.75
C LYS A 8 6.99 -11.54 -7.87
N VAL A 9 6.33 -11.30 -6.73
CA VAL A 9 5.26 -10.32 -6.55
C VAL A 9 5.87 -9.17 -5.74
N ASN A 10 5.99 -7.99 -6.34
CA ASN A 10 6.46 -6.80 -5.64
C ASN A 10 5.26 -6.01 -5.13
N VAL A 11 5.28 -5.70 -3.84
CA VAL A 11 4.29 -4.86 -3.15
C VAL A 11 4.99 -3.57 -2.73
N ASP A 12 4.61 -2.46 -3.35
CA ASP A 12 5.08 -1.13 -2.98
C ASP A 12 4.07 -0.52 -2.00
N LEU A 13 4.42 -0.50 -0.71
CA LEU A 13 3.57 0.02 0.36
C LEU A 13 3.26 1.51 0.18
N TRP A 14 4.18 2.26 -0.41
CA TRP A 14 3.97 3.69 -0.63
C TRP A 14 3.01 3.89 -1.77
N LYS A 15 3.33 3.34 -2.94
CA LYS A 15 2.50 3.50 -4.15
C LYS A 15 1.16 2.81 -4.01
N GLN A 16 1.03 1.86 -3.07
CA GLN A 16 -0.14 1.01 -2.93
C GLN A 16 -0.38 0.20 -4.21
N GLU A 17 0.71 -0.31 -4.78
CA GLU A 17 0.71 -1.03 -6.05
C GLU A 17 1.32 -2.42 -5.90
N VAL A 18 0.76 -3.38 -6.64
CA VAL A 18 1.34 -4.71 -6.84
C VAL A 18 1.81 -4.83 -8.29
N THR A 19 3.06 -5.28 -8.48
CA THR A 19 3.62 -5.62 -9.79
C THR A 19 4.17 -7.04 -9.82
N LEU A 20 4.21 -7.63 -11.01
CA LEU A 20 4.54 -9.06 -11.20
C LEU A 20 5.78 -9.22 -12.08
N GLU A 21 6.72 -10.02 -11.58
CA GLU A 21 7.84 -10.54 -12.36
C GLU A 21 7.54 -11.98 -12.76
N TRP A 22 7.54 -12.22 -14.07
CA TRP A 22 7.30 -13.52 -14.66
C TRP A 22 8.62 -14.14 -15.13
N THR A 23 8.71 -15.46 -15.04
CA THR A 23 9.82 -16.26 -15.59
C THR A 23 9.27 -17.41 -16.43
N GLY A 24 10.10 -17.98 -17.29
CA GLY A 24 9.74 -19.04 -18.22
C GLY A 24 9.51 -18.57 -19.66
N SER A 25 9.20 -19.53 -20.53
CA SER A 25 9.18 -19.37 -21.99
C SER A 25 8.20 -18.30 -22.52
N ASN A 26 7.13 -17.99 -21.79
CA ASN A 26 6.11 -17.01 -22.19
C ASN A 26 6.01 -15.80 -21.23
N ALA A 27 7.05 -15.53 -20.43
CA ALA A 27 7.03 -14.45 -19.44
C ALA A 27 6.80 -13.05 -20.05
N GLY A 28 7.30 -12.82 -21.27
CA GLY A 28 7.19 -11.53 -21.95
C GLY A 28 5.76 -11.11 -22.31
N ALA A 29 4.85 -12.07 -22.48
CA ALA A 29 3.46 -11.82 -22.89
C ALA A 29 2.51 -11.64 -21.69
N GLN A 30 2.98 -11.82 -20.46
CA GLN A 30 2.13 -11.78 -19.27
C GLN A 30 1.95 -10.35 -18.75
N GLY A 31 0.74 -10.05 -18.24
CA GLY A 31 0.45 -8.78 -17.58
C GLY A 31 1.24 -8.62 -16.28
N LYS A 32 1.79 -7.43 -16.04
CA LYS A 32 2.71 -7.16 -14.92
C LYS A 32 2.19 -6.15 -13.89
N GLY A 33 1.00 -5.58 -14.10
CA GLY A 33 0.48 -4.48 -13.29
C GLY A 33 0.92 -3.10 -13.81
N PRO A 34 0.88 -2.04 -12.98
CA PRO A 34 0.54 -2.08 -11.56
C PRO A 34 -0.94 -2.38 -11.29
N PHE A 35 -1.21 -3.04 -10.17
CA PHE A 35 -2.56 -3.26 -9.66
C PHE A 35 -2.72 -2.56 -8.31
N HIS A 36 -3.78 -1.78 -8.15
CA HIS A 36 -4.08 -1.09 -6.90
C HIS A 36 -4.29 -2.06 -5.74
N CYS A 37 -3.74 -1.71 -4.57
CA CYS A 37 -3.87 -2.48 -3.35
C CYS A 37 -3.96 -1.59 -2.10
N THR A 38 -4.37 -2.15 -0.96
CA THR A 38 -4.24 -1.50 0.35
C THR A 38 -3.48 -2.44 1.31
N PRO A 39 -2.34 -1.99 1.88
CA PRO A 39 -1.62 -2.74 2.88
C PRO A 39 -2.24 -2.54 4.27
N GLY A 40 -1.55 -3.07 5.28
CA GLY A 40 -1.89 -2.90 6.67
C GLY A 40 -1.74 -1.46 7.15
N GLU A 41 -2.75 -0.95 7.86
CA GLU A 41 -2.84 0.45 8.29
C GLU A 41 -1.73 0.89 9.26
N GLY A 42 -1.22 -0.07 10.03
CA GLY A 42 -0.37 0.18 11.18
C GLY A 42 -1.12 0.76 12.39
N MET A 43 -0.87 0.22 13.57
CA MET A 43 -1.43 0.77 14.81
C MET A 43 -0.88 2.19 15.09
N PRO A 44 -1.68 3.08 15.70
CA PRO A 44 -1.24 4.43 16.04
C PRO A 44 0.06 4.45 16.85
N GLY A 45 1.00 5.31 16.46
CA GLY A 45 2.28 5.48 17.15
C GLY A 45 3.35 4.42 16.83
N LEU A 46 3.03 3.42 15.99
CA LEU A 46 4.02 2.44 15.52
C LEU A 46 4.67 2.87 14.21
N ASN A 47 5.97 2.62 14.11
CA ASN A 47 6.70 2.80 12.86
C ASN A 47 6.66 1.51 12.03
N CYS A 48 5.70 1.38 11.12
CA CYS A 48 5.64 0.24 10.20
C CYS A 48 6.74 0.25 9.12
N ASP A 49 7.55 1.31 9.02
CA ASP A 49 8.65 1.39 8.07
C ASP A 49 9.92 0.71 8.54
N ASP A 50 10.07 0.60 9.86
CA ASP A 50 11.07 -0.25 10.48
C ASP A 50 10.75 -1.74 10.23
N VAL A 51 11.73 -2.47 9.70
CA VAL A 51 11.58 -3.90 9.38
C VAL A 51 11.27 -4.70 10.64
N ALA A 52 11.92 -4.38 11.77
CA ALA A 52 11.70 -5.11 13.01
C ALA A 52 10.27 -4.93 13.53
N THR A 53 9.73 -3.70 13.47
CA THR A 53 8.38 -3.37 13.90
C THR A 53 7.33 -3.93 12.95
N SER A 54 7.49 -3.78 11.64
CA SER A 54 6.54 -4.31 10.64
C SER A 54 6.31 -5.82 10.73
N ARG A 55 7.30 -6.55 11.26
CA ARG A 55 7.26 -8.00 11.40
C ARG A 55 6.67 -8.48 12.73
N LYS A 56 6.41 -7.59 13.69
CA LYS A 56 5.81 -7.96 14.98
C LYS A 56 4.30 -8.19 14.86
N GLY A 57 3.79 -9.15 15.63
CA GLY A 57 2.35 -9.36 15.86
C GLY A 57 1.69 -8.15 16.54
N GLY A 58 0.41 -7.94 16.27
CA GLY A 58 -0.38 -6.86 16.90
C GLY A 58 -0.08 -5.44 16.41
N THR A 59 0.69 -5.30 15.33
CA THR A 59 1.08 -3.99 14.79
C THR A 59 0.17 -3.49 13.67
N ASN A 60 -0.69 -4.35 13.11
CA ASN A 60 -1.43 -4.12 11.86
C ASN A 60 -0.55 -3.71 10.66
N CYS A 61 0.78 -3.80 10.75
CA CYS A 61 1.67 -3.51 9.64
C CYS A 61 1.69 -4.69 8.65
N THR A 62 1.79 -4.38 7.36
CA THR A 62 2.26 -5.38 6.38
C THR A 62 3.77 -5.59 6.60
N PRO A 63 4.25 -6.84 6.80
CA PRO A 63 5.65 -7.09 7.10
C PRO A 63 6.54 -6.80 5.90
N LYS A 64 7.64 -6.07 6.11
CA LYS A 64 8.60 -5.69 5.05
C LYS A 64 9.64 -6.79 4.80
N GLY A 65 10.12 -6.87 3.57
CA GLY A 65 11.17 -7.76 3.09
C GLY A 65 10.68 -8.84 2.12
N GLU A 66 11.53 -9.84 1.88
CA GLU A 66 11.23 -10.95 0.98
C GLU A 66 10.70 -12.17 1.74
N PHE A 67 9.61 -12.73 1.24
CA PHE A 67 8.92 -13.88 1.81
C PHE A 67 8.62 -14.89 0.72
N LYS A 68 8.75 -16.18 1.02
CA LYS A 68 8.28 -17.22 0.09
C LYS A 68 6.77 -17.34 0.17
N VAL A 69 6.12 -17.51 -0.97
CA VAL A 69 4.72 -17.97 -0.99
C VAL A 69 4.65 -19.32 -0.27
N ILE A 70 3.68 -19.48 0.62
CA ILE A 70 3.54 -20.66 1.48
C ILE A 70 2.46 -21.59 0.94
N ARG A 71 1.28 -21.04 0.66
CA ARG A 71 0.13 -21.80 0.15
C ARG A 71 -0.92 -20.86 -0.44
N HIS A 72 -1.94 -21.49 -1.00
CA HIS A 72 -3.05 -20.84 -1.66
C HIS A 72 -4.36 -21.34 -1.08
N GLU A 73 -5.30 -20.43 -0.86
CA GLU A 73 -6.65 -20.73 -0.39
C GLU A 73 -7.64 -20.01 -1.31
N ARG A 74 -8.75 -20.67 -1.69
CA ARG A 74 -9.76 -20.04 -2.56
C ARG A 74 -10.33 -18.76 -1.93
N ARG A 75 -10.50 -18.76 -0.60
CA ARG A 75 -10.99 -17.65 0.22
C ARG A 75 -10.70 -17.91 1.70
N PHE A 76 -10.79 -16.87 2.54
CA PHE A 76 -10.78 -17.07 3.99
C PHE A 76 -12.10 -17.67 4.48
N SER A 77 -12.04 -18.63 5.40
CA SER A 77 -13.24 -19.28 5.96
C SER A 77 -14.15 -18.30 6.70
N LYS A 78 -13.59 -17.28 7.37
CA LYS A 78 -14.34 -16.26 8.12
C LYS A 78 -14.73 -15.04 7.29
N PHE A 79 -14.13 -14.85 6.12
CA PHE A 79 -14.32 -13.68 5.26
C PHE A 79 -14.47 -14.16 3.80
N PRO A 80 -15.65 -14.67 3.41
CA PRO A 80 -15.85 -15.30 2.11
C PRO A 80 -15.68 -14.35 0.92
N GLU A 81 -15.79 -13.04 1.14
CA GLU A 81 -15.55 -11.99 0.16
C GLU A 81 -14.05 -11.75 -0.13
N ALA A 82 -13.17 -12.23 0.76
CA ALA A 82 -11.73 -12.22 0.57
C ALA A 82 -11.29 -13.49 -0.18
N GLU A 83 -11.18 -13.39 -1.50
CA GLU A 83 -10.91 -14.51 -2.41
C GLU A 83 -9.47 -14.50 -2.94
N TRP A 84 -9.05 -15.62 -3.53
CA TRP A 84 -7.73 -15.80 -4.18
C TRP A 84 -6.56 -15.50 -3.24
N VAL A 85 -6.62 -16.12 -2.06
CA VAL A 85 -5.68 -15.88 -0.97
C VAL A 85 -4.35 -16.57 -1.28
N THR A 86 -3.28 -15.78 -1.33
CA THR A 86 -1.89 -16.24 -1.46
C THR A 86 -1.14 -15.91 -0.17
N ARG A 87 -0.95 -16.89 0.70
CA ARG A 87 -0.26 -16.74 1.99
C ARG A 87 1.24 -16.63 1.77
N PHE A 88 1.88 -15.68 2.42
CA PHE A 88 3.35 -15.56 2.40
C PHE A 88 3.97 -15.37 3.79
N GLN A 89 3.15 -15.22 4.83
CA GLN A 89 3.59 -15.21 6.22
C GLN A 89 2.57 -16.01 7.04
N ASP A 90 2.98 -17.12 7.62
CA ASP A 90 2.12 -18.04 8.39
C ASP A 90 2.45 -18.05 9.88
N ASP A 91 2.95 -16.92 10.40
CA ASP A 91 2.94 -16.69 11.84
C ASP A 91 1.49 -16.49 12.34
N SER A 92 1.31 -16.16 13.62
CA SER A 92 -0.02 -15.94 14.21
C SER A 92 -0.88 -14.88 13.49
N ARG A 93 -0.30 -14.08 12.57
CA ARG A 93 -1.00 -13.07 11.79
C ARG A 93 -1.63 -13.61 10.50
N GLY A 94 -1.07 -14.68 9.93
CA GLY A 94 -1.56 -15.25 8.67
C GLY A 94 -1.65 -14.25 7.50
N ILE A 95 -0.61 -13.47 7.25
CA ILE A 95 -0.63 -12.41 6.21
C ILE A 95 -0.66 -13.02 4.80
N ALA A 96 -1.50 -12.43 3.94
CA ALA A 96 -1.68 -12.85 2.56
C ALA A 96 -1.88 -11.67 1.59
N LEU A 97 -1.63 -11.94 0.32
CA LEU A 97 -2.20 -11.20 -0.81
C LEU A 97 -3.58 -11.80 -1.11
N HIS A 98 -4.62 -10.98 -1.27
CA HIS A 98 -5.95 -11.47 -1.63
C HIS A 98 -6.81 -10.40 -2.30
N TYR A 99 -7.84 -10.81 -3.03
CA TYR A 99 -8.87 -9.90 -3.51
C TYR A 99 -9.72 -9.38 -2.34
N TYR A 100 -10.14 -8.11 -2.41
CA TYR A 100 -11.21 -7.58 -1.55
C TYR A 100 -12.01 -6.53 -2.33
N PRO A 101 -13.34 -6.43 -2.17
CA PRO A 101 -14.16 -5.49 -2.93
C PRO A 101 -13.90 -4.01 -2.58
N ASN A 102 -13.46 -3.73 -1.35
CA ASN A 102 -13.14 -2.36 -0.91
C ASN A 102 -11.63 -2.19 -0.69
N VAL A 103 -10.98 -1.44 -1.56
CA VAL A 103 -9.53 -1.18 -1.53
C VAL A 103 -9.30 0.32 -1.66
N PRO A 104 -9.33 1.06 -0.53
CA PRO A 104 -9.14 2.51 -0.56
C PRO A 104 -7.72 2.90 -0.98
N GLU A 105 -7.56 4.18 -1.31
CA GLU A 105 -6.27 4.83 -1.67
C GLU A 105 -5.36 5.09 -0.46
N PHE A 106 -5.67 4.50 0.69
CA PHE A 106 -4.89 4.56 1.93
C PHE A 106 -4.76 3.16 2.54
N PRO A 107 -3.74 2.89 3.37
CA PRO A 107 -3.61 1.65 4.13
C PRO A 107 -4.81 1.43 5.08
N ASP A 108 -5.48 0.28 4.98
CA ASP A 108 -6.77 0.02 5.66
C ASP A 108 -6.92 -1.45 6.15
N SER A 109 -5.91 -2.29 5.92
CA SER A 109 -5.97 -3.68 6.33
C SER A 109 -5.36 -3.91 7.73
N ASN A 110 -5.54 -5.12 8.28
CA ASN A 110 -4.86 -5.57 9.51
C ASN A 110 -3.49 -6.22 9.24
N GLY A 111 -2.88 -5.94 8.08
CA GLY A 111 -1.57 -6.43 7.67
C GLY A 111 -1.56 -7.13 6.31
N CYS A 112 -2.69 -7.69 5.87
CA CYS A 112 -2.84 -8.26 4.52
C CYS A 112 -2.66 -7.21 3.42
N VAL A 113 -2.37 -7.67 2.21
CA VAL A 113 -2.37 -6.81 1.02
C VAL A 113 -3.65 -7.11 0.25
N ARG A 114 -4.64 -6.22 0.36
CA ARG A 114 -5.92 -6.34 -0.34
C ARG A 114 -5.76 -5.79 -1.75
N ILE A 115 -6.09 -6.55 -2.78
CA ILE A 115 -5.98 -6.16 -4.19
C ILE A 115 -7.37 -5.89 -4.74
N GLY A 116 -7.59 -4.71 -5.32
CA GLY A 116 -8.92 -4.29 -5.79
C GLY A 116 -9.36 -4.98 -7.08
N ASN A 117 -8.40 -5.47 -7.87
CA ASN A 117 -8.66 -6.20 -9.11
C ASN A 117 -8.71 -7.72 -8.86
N LYS A 118 -9.91 -8.32 -9.00
CA LYS A 118 -10.14 -9.75 -8.72
C LYS A 118 -9.34 -10.66 -9.65
N GLU A 119 -9.24 -10.31 -10.93
CA GLU A 119 -8.49 -11.06 -11.94
C GLU A 119 -6.99 -11.03 -11.68
N ALA A 120 -6.47 -9.91 -11.18
CA ALA A 120 -5.07 -9.78 -10.78
C ALA A 120 -4.75 -10.63 -9.55
N ALA A 121 -5.62 -10.62 -8.52
CA ALA A 121 -5.48 -11.49 -7.37
C ALA A 121 -5.53 -12.98 -7.76
N LYS A 122 -6.48 -13.36 -8.63
CA LYS A 122 -6.57 -14.71 -9.20
C LYS A 122 -5.31 -15.08 -9.98
N ARG A 123 -4.79 -14.16 -10.81
CA ARG A 123 -3.55 -14.35 -11.58
C ARG A 123 -2.35 -14.61 -10.66
N ILE A 124 -2.21 -13.83 -9.60
CA ILE A 124 -1.17 -14.05 -8.57
C ILE A 124 -1.33 -15.42 -7.92
N HIS A 125 -2.54 -15.74 -7.47
CA HIS A 125 -2.85 -17.01 -6.84
C HIS A 125 -2.50 -18.20 -7.73
N ASP A 126 -2.98 -18.22 -8.97
CA ASP A 126 -2.82 -19.39 -9.84
C ASP A 126 -1.41 -19.55 -10.42
N ASN A 127 -0.60 -18.49 -10.44
CA ASN A 127 0.70 -18.50 -11.11
C ASN A 127 1.89 -18.29 -10.17
N THR A 128 1.66 -18.17 -8.86
CA THR A 128 2.74 -18.26 -7.88
C THR A 128 2.90 -19.69 -7.38
N LYS A 129 4.12 -20.06 -7.02
CA LYS A 129 4.49 -21.41 -6.58
C LYS A 129 4.92 -21.39 -5.11
N ALA A 130 4.25 -22.21 -4.30
CA ALA A 130 4.62 -22.40 -2.90
C ALA A 130 6.09 -22.84 -2.76
N GLY A 131 6.81 -22.24 -1.81
CA GLY A 131 8.23 -22.48 -1.54
C GLY A 131 9.21 -21.88 -2.56
N ILE A 132 8.72 -21.34 -3.68
CA ILE A 132 9.53 -20.88 -4.81
C ILE A 132 9.32 -19.39 -5.07
N SER A 133 8.07 -18.98 -5.35
CA SER A 133 7.77 -17.57 -5.66
C SER A 133 8.01 -16.69 -4.44
N ILE A 134 8.51 -15.49 -4.69
CA ILE A 134 8.82 -14.51 -3.65
C ILE A 134 7.75 -13.41 -3.64
N VAL A 135 7.27 -13.04 -2.46
CA VAL A 135 6.57 -11.79 -2.21
C VAL A 135 7.59 -10.84 -1.62
N ASN A 136 7.90 -9.76 -2.34
CA ASN A 136 8.82 -8.71 -1.91
C ASN A 136 7.99 -7.49 -1.49
N VAL A 137 7.92 -7.22 -0.19
CA VAL A 137 7.22 -6.07 0.36
C VAL A 137 8.23 -4.97 0.67
N HIS A 138 8.09 -3.83 0.01
CA HIS A 138 9.01 -2.71 0.11
C HIS A 138 8.28 -1.36 0.07
N GLY A 139 9.05 -0.27 0.06
CA GLY A 139 8.49 1.07 0.13
C GLY A 139 8.14 1.46 1.56
N GLU A 140 7.80 2.74 1.73
CA GLU A 140 7.40 3.28 3.02
C GLU A 140 5.87 3.23 3.14
N LEU A 141 5.31 2.76 4.26
CA LEU A 141 3.86 2.72 4.49
C LEU A 141 3.29 4.13 4.48
N ARG A 142 4.02 5.05 5.11
CA ARG A 142 3.81 6.49 5.06
C ARG A 142 5.19 7.05 4.72
N PRO A 143 5.34 7.87 3.68
CA PRO A 143 6.62 8.30 3.19
C PRO A 143 7.33 9.03 4.32
N ASP A 144 8.59 8.68 4.46
CA ASP A 144 9.54 9.60 5.02
C ASP A 144 9.47 10.85 4.17
N PHE A 145 9.18 11.97 4.81
CA PHE A 145 8.96 13.22 4.11
C PHE A 145 10.32 13.69 3.55
N ARG A 146 10.65 13.24 2.34
CA ARG A 146 11.90 13.61 1.66
C ARG A 146 11.79 14.94 0.94
N ASN A 147 10.57 15.38 0.63
CA ASN A 147 10.32 16.57 -0.18
C ASN A 147 9.25 17.47 0.40
N THR A 148 9.60 18.74 0.57
CA THR A 148 8.66 19.79 0.91
C THR A 148 7.64 20.08 -0.17
N LEU A 149 6.36 19.81 0.13
CA LEU A 149 5.24 20.14 -0.75
C LEU A 149 4.76 21.56 -0.45
N ARG A 150 4.70 22.37 -1.49
CA ARG A 150 4.30 23.78 -1.45
C ARG A 150 3.70 24.18 -2.78
N ARG A 151 3.20 25.41 -2.88
CA ARG A 151 2.65 25.95 -4.13
C ARG A 151 3.57 25.67 -5.33
N GLY A 152 3.00 25.13 -6.40
CA GLY A 152 3.70 24.75 -7.63
C GLY A 152 4.28 23.33 -7.65
N SER A 153 4.28 22.61 -6.52
CA SER A 153 4.59 21.17 -6.51
C SER A 153 3.54 20.41 -7.34
N LYS A 154 3.99 19.47 -8.18
CA LYS A 154 3.12 18.55 -8.93
C LYS A 154 3.65 17.13 -8.85
N SER A 155 2.95 16.24 -8.13
CA SER A 155 3.38 14.85 -7.93
C SER A 155 2.26 13.98 -7.37
N GLU A 156 2.47 12.66 -7.36
CA GLU A 156 1.58 11.73 -6.63
C GLU A 156 1.59 11.99 -5.12
N ASP A 157 2.67 12.54 -4.56
CA ASP A 157 2.73 12.92 -3.14
C ASP A 157 1.73 14.05 -2.83
N VAL A 158 1.61 15.04 -3.74
CA VAL A 158 0.58 16.08 -3.65
C VAL A 158 -0.81 15.46 -3.71
N ARG A 159 -1.04 14.53 -4.65
CA ARG A 159 -2.34 13.88 -4.80
C ARG A 159 -2.74 13.09 -3.55
N LYS A 160 -1.79 12.39 -2.93
CA LYS A 160 -2.03 11.66 -1.67
C LYS A 160 -2.28 12.59 -0.49
N MET A 161 -1.52 13.68 -0.38
CA MET A 161 -1.75 14.72 0.62
C MET A 161 -3.16 15.33 0.46
N GLN A 162 -3.58 15.63 -0.78
CA GLN A 162 -4.93 16.10 -1.08
C GLN A 162 -6.00 15.05 -0.69
N ARG A 163 -5.82 13.78 -1.06
CA ARG A 163 -6.72 12.70 -0.61
C ARG A 163 -6.84 12.62 0.91
N GLN A 164 -5.71 12.71 1.60
CA GLN A 164 -5.68 12.60 3.05
C GLN A 164 -6.37 13.79 3.74
N LEU A 165 -6.20 15.00 3.20
CA LEU A 165 -6.98 16.17 3.62
C LEU A 165 -8.47 15.94 3.38
N SER A 166 -8.87 15.44 2.21
CA SER A 166 -10.27 15.09 1.91
C SER A 166 -10.82 14.07 2.91
N ASN A 167 -10.06 13.04 3.23
CA ASN A 167 -10.46 12.01 4.20
C ASN A 167 -10.64 12.57 5.62
N LYS A 168 -9.87 13.61 5.99
CA LYS A 168 -10.02 14.33 7.27
C LYS A 168 -11.10 15.43 7.21
N GLY A 169 -11.89 15.49 6.14
CA GLY A 169 -13.06 16.37 6.01
C GLY A 169 -12.79 17.73 5.36
N TYR A 170 -11.59 17.95 4.79
CA TYR A 170 -11.27 19.18 4.09
C TYR A 170 -11.69 19.11 2.63
N GLN A 171 -12.32 20.16 2.09
CA GLN A 171 -12.76 20.16 0.70
C GLN A 171 -11.67 20.71 -0.22
N LEU A 172 -11.20 19.88 -1.16
CA LEU A 172 -10.27 20.25 -2.22
C LEU A 172 -10.29 19.21 -3.35
N SER A 173 -9.85 19.62 -4.54
CA SER A 173 -9.64 18.71 -5.65
C SER A 173 -8.40 17.84 -5.44
N VAL A 174 -8.48 16.59 -5.89
CA VAL A 174 -7.39 15.60 -5.87
C VAL A 174 -6.85 15.48 -7.30
N ASP A 175 -6.05 16.45 -7.71
CA ASP A 175 -5.49 16.54 -9.06
C ASP A 175 -3.98 16.26 -9.11
N GLY A 176 -3.30 16.34 -7.96
CA GLY A 176 -1.85 16.25 -7.85
C GLY A 176 -1.13 17.57 -8.14
N ASP A 177 -1.85 18.69 -8.24
CA ASP A 177 -1.30 20.05 -8.39
C ASP A 177 -1.47 20.85 -7.09
N PHE A 178 -0.36 21.29 -6.51
CA PHE A 178 -0.38 22.12 -5.32
C PHE A 178 -0.64 23.58 -5.73
N GLY A 179 -1.89 23.86 -6.08
CA GLY A 179 -2.36 25.19 -6.46
C GLY A 179 -2.73 26.09 -5.27
N PRO A 180 -3.24 27.30 -5.55
CA PRO A 180 -3.69 28.24 -4.53
C PRO A 180 -4.74 27.66 -3.57
N ALA A 181 -5.66 26.86 -4.10
CA ALA A 181 -6.70 26.20 -3.30
C ALA A 181 -6.11 25.17 -2.34
N THR A 182 -5.18 24.34 -2.80
CA THR A 182 -4.49 23.37 -1.95
C THR A 182 -3.70 24.05 -0.84
N GLU A 183 -2.99 25.14 -1.13
CA GLU A 183 -2.28 25.91 -0.09
C GLU A 183 -3.23 26.46 0.97
N ALA A 184 -4.36 27.02 0.56
CA ALA A 184 -5.37 27.53 1.50
C ALA A 184 -5.90 26.41 2.41
N THR A 185 -6.16 25.23 1.86
CA THR A 185 -6.61 24.06 2.62
C THR A 185 -5.53 23.53 3.57
N VAL A 186 -4.26 23.51 3.14
CA VAL A 186 -3.14 23.14 4.03
C VAL A 186 -3.00 24.12 5.19
N LYS A 187 -3.08 25.44 4.93
CA LYS A 187 -3.08 26.46 5.99
C LYS A 187 -4.22 26.24 6.99
N LYS A 188 -5.42 25.93 6.48
CA LYS A 188 -6.56 25.62 7.33
C LYS A 188 -6.30 24.39 8.19
N PHE A 189 -5.82 23.30 7.61
CA PHE A 189 -5.46 22.09 8.35
C PHE A 189 -4.40 22.37 9.43
N GLN A 190 -3.34 23.10 9.08
CA GLN A 190 -2.29 23.49 10.03
C GLN A 190 -2.87 24.29 11.20
N SER A 191 -3.73 25.28 10.93
CA SER A 191 -4.41 26.06 11.97
C SER A 191 -5.29 25.19 12.87
N ASP A 192 -6.11 24.31 12.28
CA ASP A 192 -6.99 23.40 13.03
C ASP A 192 -6.19 22.42 13.91
N LYS A 193 -4.96 22.10 13.52
CA LYS A 193 -4.02 21.23 14.25
C LYS A 193 -3.01 21.99 15.11
N ARG A 194 -3.15 23.31 15.26
CA ARG A 194 -2.25 24.18 16.06
C ARG A 194 -0.78 24.11 15.62
N LEU A 195 -0.56 23.96 14.32
CA LEU A 195 0.75 24.06 13.66
C LEU A 195 0.98 25.48 13.14
N VAL A 196 2.21 25.77 12.70
CA VAL A 196 2.50 26.98 11.93
C VAL A 196 1.74 26.92 10.61
N SER A 197 0.88 27.91 10.36
CA SER A 197 0.00 27.98 9.17
C SER A 197 0.70 28.67 8.00
N ASP A 198 1.80 28.09 7.55
CA ASP A 198 2.62 28.61 6.44
C ASP A 198 2.18 28.11 5.05
N GLY A 199 1.27 27.12 4.99
CA GLY A 199 0.83 26.49 3.75
C GLY A 199 1.84 25.53 3.14
N ILE A 200 2.88 25.21 3.90
CA ILE A 200 3.94 24.29 3.50
C ILE A 200 3.74 22.99 4.26
N VAL A 201 3.50 21.91 3.52
CA VAL A 201 3.49 20.58 4.14
C VAL A 201 4.94 20.21 4.35
N GLY A 202 5.48 20.50 5.53
CA GLY A 202 6.78 20.08 6.11
C GLY A 202 6.68 18.79 6.95
N PRO A 203 7.77 18.29 7.56
CA PRO A 203 7.74 17.05 8.36
C PRO A 203 6.67 17.04 9.47
N GLN A 204 6.48 18.16 10.16
CA GLN A 204 5.47 18.29 11.21
C GLN A 204 4.03 18.24 10.67
N THR A 205 3.76 18.98 9.59
CA THR A 205 2.44 18.97 8.94
C THR A 205 2.15 17.59 8.35
N TYR A 206 3.16 16.98 7.74
CA TYR A 206 3.08 15.63 7.19
C TYR A 206 2.76 14.60 8.27
N GLY A 207 3.56 14.55 9.34
CA GLY A 207 3.33 13.63 10.46
C GLY A 207 1.94 13.79 11.08
N THR A 208 1.42 15.01 11.19
CA THR A 208 0.08 15.27 11.72
C THR A 208 -1.03 14.87 10.73
N LEU A 209 -0.81 15.05 9.44
CA LEU A 209 -1.78 14.72 8.39
C LEU A 209 -1.92 13.22 8.18
N PHE A 210 -0.83 12.49 8.35
CA PHE A 210 -0.79 11.04 8.17
C PHE A 210 -0.74 10.29 9.49
N ALA A 211 -0.97 10.94 10.63
CA ALA A 211 -1.25 10.29 11.91
C ALA A 211 -2.69 9.75 11.99
#